data_AF-A0A2I0K0T6-F1
#
_entry.id   AF-A0A2I0K0T6-F1
#
_cell.length_a   1.000
_cell.length_b   1.000
_cell.length_c   1.000
_cell.angle_alpha   90.00
_cell.angle_beta   90.00
_cell.angle_gamma   90.00
#
_symmetry.space_group_name_H-M   'P 1'
#
loop_
_entity.id
_entity.type
_entity.pdbx_description
1 polymer ?
#
loop_
_entity_poly.entity_id
_entity_poly.type
_entity_poly.pdbx_seq_one_letter_code
_entity_poly.pdbx_strand_id
1 'polypeptide(L)'
;MVKPCWRPSVEGDGGTCRRGNWGRKVDGLLWCRDSGQHSCGEFSMAVVQANNLLEDQCQIESGPLSFNGACPLGTFVGVYDGHGGPETSRFINSSLFCNIK
;
A
#
# COMPACT_ATOMS: atom_id res chain seq x y z
N MET A 1 24.46 0.28 4.07
CA MET A 1 23.41 1.33 4.07
C MET A 1 22.13 0.71 3.52
N VAL A 2 21.09 0.54 4.35
CA VAL A 2 19.80 0.01 3.89
C VAL A 2 19.10 1.10 3.08
N LYS A 3 18.91 0.88 1.78
CA LYS A 3 18.15 1.80 0.93
C LYS A 3 16.66 1.54 1.16
N PRO A 4 15.82 2.58 1.32
CA PRO A 4 14.38 2.38 1.36
C PRO A 4 13.95 1.75 0.03
N CYS A 5 13.03 0.78 0.11
CA CYS A 5 12.52 0.07 -1.06
C CYS A 5 11.84 1.00 -2.09
N TRP A 6 11.49 2.22 -1.70
CA TRP A 6 10.76 3.17 -2.53
C TRP A 6 11.32 4.58 -2.34
N ARG A 7 11.32 5.37 -3.41
CA ARG A 7 11.67 6.79 -3.33
C ARG A 7 10.56 7.55 -2.59
N PRO A 8 10.88 8.51 -1.71
CA PRO A 8 9.87 9.39 -1.10
C PRO A 8 9.12 10.16 -2.19
N SER A 9 7.80 10.32 -2.04
CA SER A 9 7.02 11.23 -2.88
C SER A 9 7.44 12.67 -2.56
N VAL A 10 7.55 13.51 -3.60
CA VAL A 10 7.93 14.92 -3.46
C VAL A 10 6.90 15.66 -2.61
N GLU A 11 7.39 16.45 -1.65
CA GLU A 11 6.62 17.15 -0.61
C GLU A 11 5.55 18.07 -1.20
N GLY A 12 4.33 17.97 -0.65
CA GLY A 12 3.23 18.87 -0.99
C GLY A 12 1.89 18.52 -0.35
N ASP A 13 1.83 18.12 0.92
CA ASP A 13 0.75 18.53 1.84
C ASP A 13 1.07 18.14 3.29
N GLY A 14 0.78 19.02 4.24
CA GLY A 14 1.16 18.90 5.64
C GLY A 14 0.28 17.92 6.43
N GLY A 15 0.91 17.04 7.21
CA GLY A 15 0.22 16.18 8.18
C GLY A 15 1.15 15.13 8.79
N THR A 16 1.20 15.06 10.11
CA THR A 16 2.25 14.42 10.93
C THR A 16 2.34 12.88 10.85
N CYS A 17 3.58 12.40 10.80
CA CYS A 17 4.15 11.14 11.30
C CYS A 17 3.26 9.89 11.50
N ARG A 18 2.97 9.11 10.43
CA ARG A 18 2.89 7.62 10.50
C ARG A 18 3.34 6.96 9.19
N ARG A 19 4.48 6.27 9.27
CA ARG A 19 4.93 5.08 8.50
C ARG A 19 4.27 4.85 7.11
N GLY A 20 5.01 5.16 6.05
CA GLY A 20 4.79 4.60 4.70
C GLY A 20 4.11 5.55 3.72
N ASN A 21 4.89 6.01 2.75
CA ASN A 21 4.53 6.87 1.61
C ASN A 21 3.27 6.37 0.87
N TRP A 22 2.13 7.02 1.09
CA TRP A 22 0.89 6.76 0.35
C TRP A 22 1.10 7.22 -1.09
N GLY A 23 0.86 6.32 -2.05
CA GLY A 23 1.05 6.56 -3.48
C GLY A 23 0.38 7.84 -4.02
N ARG A 24 0.76 8.22 -5.24
CA ARG A 24 0.24 9.38 -5.94
C ARG A 24 -1.25 9.16 -6.23
N LYS A 25 -2.12 9.95 -5.61
CA LYS A 25 -3.51 10.09 -6.05
C LYS A 25 -3.53 11.03 -7.24
N VAL A 26 -3.87 10.51 -8.42
CA VAL A 26 -4.09 11.31 -9.63
C VAL A 26 -5.61 11.35 -9.83
N ASP A 27 -6.19 12.54 -9.84
CA ASP A 27 -7.62 12.81 -10.08
C ASP A 27 -8.62 12.12 -9.12
N GLY A 28 -8.16 11.59 -7.98
CA GLY A 28 -9.01 10.96 -6.95
C GLY A 28 -9.52 9.54 -7.29
N LEU A 29 -9.50 9.15 -8.57
CA LEU A 29 -9.91 7.83 -9.07
C LEU A 29 -8.72 6.94 -9.50
N LEU A 30 -7.52 7.50 -9.52
CA LEU A 30 -6.27 6.77 -9.72
C LEU A 30 -5.42 6.92 -8.47
N TRP A 31 -4.95 5.79 -7.94
CA TRP A 31 -3.89 5.74 -6.96
C TRP A 31 -2.77 4.88 -7.51
N CYS A 32 -1.53 5.36 -7.49
CA CYS A 32 -0.39 4.55 -7.88
C CYS A 32 0.80 4.71 -6.94
N ARG A 33 1.51 3.60 -6.73
CA ARG A 33 2.82 3.54 -6.11
C ARG A 33 3.82 3.22 -7.22
N ASP A 34 4.59 4.24 -7.59
CA ASP A 34 5.67 4.16 -8.60
C ASP A 34 6.61 3.00 -8.30
N SER A 35 7.26 2.45 -9.34
CA SER A 35 8.16 1.30 -9.21
C SER A 35 9.26 1.49 -8.16
N GLY A 36 9.59 0.42 -7.45
CA GLY A 36 10.59 0.42 -6.39
C GLY A 36 11.15 -0.95 -6.09
N GLN A 37 12.29 -0.93 -5.42
CA GLN A 37 13.17 -2.07 -5.26
C GLN A 37 12.82 -2.85 -4.00
N HIS A 38 12.38 -4.09 -4.20
CA HIS A 38 11.96 -5.03 -3.19
C HIS A 38 13.00 -6.17 -3.03
N SER A 39 12.94 -6.89 -1.91
CA SER A 39 13.82 -8.04 -1.63
C SER A 39 13.73 -9.17 -2.68
N CYS A 40 12.64 -9.23 -3.45
CA CYS A 40 12.40 -10.21 -4.50
C CYS A 40 12.31 -9.62 -5.92
N GLY A 41 12.75 -8.38 -6.15
CA GLY A 41 12.72 -7.74 -7.48
C GLY A 41 12.17 -6.32 -7.47
N GLU A 42 11.68 -5.83 -8.61
CA GLU A 42 11.02 -4.52 -8.69
C GLU A 42 9.51 -4.70 -8.70
N PHE A 43 8.81 -3.89 -7.91
CA PHE A 43 7.35 -3.91 -7.83
C PHE A 43 6.82 -2.52 -8.16
N SER A 44 5.60 -2.46 -8.66
CA SER A 44 4.79 -1.24 -8.71
C SER A 44 3.35 -1.63 -8.40
N MET A 45 2.50 -0.67 -8.08
CA MET A 45 1.09 -0.95 -7.79
C MET A 45 0.23 0.23 -8.21
N ALA A 46 -0.94 -0.04 -8.77
CA ALA A 46 -1.90 0.99 -9.07
C ALA A 46 -3.32 0.45 -8.93
N VAL A 47 -4.24 1.34 -8.57
CA VAL A 47 -5.68 1.14 -8.64
C VAL A 47 -6.22 2.22 -9.55
N VAL A 48 -6.94 1.80 -10.58
CA VAL A 48 -7.71 2.65 -11.48
C VAL A 48 -9.12 2.12 -11.49
N GLN A 49 -10.09 3.00 -11.29
CA GLN A 49 -11.49 2.60 -11.19
C GLN A 49 -12.34 3.28 -12.27
N ALA A 50 -13.33 2.56 -12.76
CA ALA A 50 -14.30 3.07 -13.74
C ALA A 50 -15.48 3.82 -13.10
N ASN A 51 -15.78 3.57 -11.82
CA ASN A 51 -16.84 4.24 -11.07
C ASN A 51 -16.46 5.68 -10.69
N ASN A 52 -17.48 6.47 -10.31
CA ASN A 52 -17.30 7.86 -9.85
C ASN A 52 -16.69 7.98 -8.44
N LEU A 53 -16.43 6.87 -7.77
CA LEU A 53 -15.87 6.79 -6.42
C LEU A 53 -14.79 5.72 -6.41
N LEU A 54 -13.66 6.02 -5.77
CA LEU A 54 -12.58 5.05 -5.57
C LEU A 54 -12.94 4.10 -4.41
N GLU A 55 -13.65 3.03 -4.75
CA GLU A 55 -14.03 1.91 -3.89
C GLU A 55 -12.93 0.86 -3.80
N ASP A 56 -12.18 0.63 -4.88
CA ASP A 56 -11.10 -0.34 -4.90
C ASP A 56 -9.92 0.14 -4.05
N GLN A 57 -9.27 -0.80 -3.37
CA GLN A 57 -8.08 -0.54 -2.56
C GLN A 57 -7.01 -1.59 -2.85
N CYS A 58 -5.75 -1.23 -2.65
CA CYS A 58 -4.63 -2.15 -2.77
C CYS A 58 -3.54 -1.82 -1.76
N GLN A 59 -2.73 -2.80 -1.40
CA GLN A 59 -1.57 -2.59 -0.54
C GLN A 59 -0.44 -3.54 -0.92
N ILE A 60 0.78 -3.07 -0.67
CA ILE A 60 1.99 -3.88 -0.78
C ILE A 60 2.86 -3.60 0.44
N GLU A 61 3.14 -4.66 1.20
CA GLU A 61 3.96 -4.64 2.40
C GLU A 61 5.05 -5.70 2.29
N SER A 62 6.21 -5.38 2.81
CA SER A 62 7.42 -6.17 2.61
C SER A 62 8.22 -6.27 3.90
N GLY A 63 8.72 -7.46 4.20
CA GLY A 63 9.55 -7.71 5.38
C GLY A 63 8.98 -8.83 6.26
N PRO A 64 9.20 -8.77 7.59
CA PRO A 64 8.72 -9.81 8.50
C PRO A 64 7.18 -9.89 8.52
N LEU A 65 6.65 -11.08 8.26
CA LEU A 65 5.22 -11.44 8.34
C LEU A 65 4.76 -11.92 9.74
N SER A 66 5.58 -11.80 10.78
CA SER A 66 5.31 -12.21 12.17
C SER A 66 6.08 -11.33 13.15
N PHE A 67 5.53 -11.09 14.34
CA PHE A 67 6.21 -10.41 15.45
C PHE A 67 7.22 -11.28 16.22
N ASN A 68 7.18 -12.61 16.08
CA ASN A 68 8.03 -13.52 16.86
C ASN A 68 9.39 -13.78 16.17
N GLY A 69 10.45 -13.91 16.98
CA GLY A 69 11.86 -13.70 16.61
C GLY A 69 12.48 -14.55 15.48
N ALA A 70 11.76 -15.49 14.88
CA ALA A 70 12.13 -16.19 13.65
C ALA A 70 11.00 -16.04 12.64
N CYS A 71 11.02 -14.96 11.87
CA CYS A 71 9.94 -14.60 10.99
C CYS A 71 10.33 -14.81 9.51
N PRO A 72 9.50 -15.52 8.71
CA PRO A 72 9.70 -15.54 7.27
C PRO A 72 9.58 -14.11 6.72
N LEU A 73 10.63 -13.67 6.02
CA LEU A 73 10.56 -12.48 5.20
C LEU A 73 9.64 -12.80 4.01
N GLY A 74 8.68 -11.92 3.77
CA GLY A 74 7.76 -12.10 2.66
C GLY A 74 7.24 -10.78 2.12
N THR A 75 6.46 -10.92 1.06
CA THR A 75 5.70 -9.81 0.46
C THR A 75 4.23 -10.11 0.67
N PHE A 76 3.54 -9.20 1.31
CA PHE A 76 2.09 -9.20 1.36
C PHE A 76 1.58 -8.29 0.25
N VAL A 77 0.72 -8.84 -0.61
CA VAL A 77 0.04 -8.11 -1.68
C VAL A 77 -1.46 -8.27 -1.45
N GLY A 78 -2.15 -7.14 -1.27
CA GLY A 78 -3.60 -7.09 -1.13
C GLY A 78 -4.23 -6.34 -2.30
N VAL A 79 -5.25 -6.93 -2.90
CA VAL A 79 -6.12 -6.31 -3.92
C VAL A 79 -7.55 -6.51 -3.45
N TYR A 80 -8.28 -5.41 -3.29
CA TYR A 80 -9.61 -5.41 -2.69
C TYR A 80 -10.57 -4.70 -3.63
N ASP A 81 -11.45 -5.47 -4.26
CA ASP A 81 -12.56 -4.99 -5.10
C ASP A 81 -13.68 -4.47 -4.17
N GLY A 82 -13.92 -3.16 -4.22
CA GLY A 82 -14.88 -2.48 -3.36
C GLY A 82 -16.23 -2.30 -4.06
N HIS A 83 -17.34 -2.51 -3.33
CA HIS A 83 -18.67 -2.30 -3.87
C HIS A 83 -19.64 -1.75 -2.81
N GLY A 84 -20.48 -0.80 -3.21
CA GLY A 84 -21.48 -0.20 -2.33
C GLY A 84 -20.88 0.84 -1.38
N GLY A 85 -19.73 1.43 -1.77
CA GLY A 85 -18.94 2.35 -0.97
C GLY A 85 -17.51 1.83 -0.67
N PRO A 86 -16.55 2.74 -0.39
CA PRO A 86 -15.15 2.41 -0.15
C PRO A 86 -14.84 1.93 1.28
N GLU A 87 -15.83 1.86 2.17
CA GLU A 87 -15.65 1.70 3.61
C GLU A 87 -15.03 0.33 3.94
N THR A 88 -15.59 -0.73 3.38
CA THR A 88 -15.14 -2.11 3.63
C THR A 88 -13.72 -2.32 3.10
N SER A 89 -13.47 -1.93 1.84
CA SER A 89 -12.16 -2.10 1.21
C SER A 89 -11.08 -1.28 1.92
N ARG A 90 -11.38 -0.06 2.39
CA ARG A 90 -10.47 0.76 3.22
C ARG A 90 -10.21 0.15 4.59
N PHE A 91 -11.24 -0.41 5.21
CA PHE A 91 -11.09 -1.12 6.49
C PHE A 91 -10.14 -2.32 6.34
N ILE A 92 -10.34 -3.13 5.31
CA ILE A 92 -9.44 -4.27 5.00
C ILE A 92 -8.02 -3.76 4.73
N ASN A 93 -7.87 -2.71 3.92
CA ASN A 93 -6.56 -2.15 3.56
C ASN A 93 -5.73 -1.70 4.77
N SER A 94 -6.39 -1.13 5.78
CA SER A 94 -5.73 -0.64 7.00
C SER A 94 -5.55 -1.70 8.08
N SER A 95 -6.34 -2.78 8.05
CA SER A 95 -6.42 -3.74 9.16
C SER A 95 -5.83 -5.11 8.83
N LEU A 96 -5.96 -5.60 7.59
CA LEU A 96 -5.70 -7.01 7.27
C LEU A 96 -4.25 -7.41 7.53
N PHE A 97 -3.27 -6.62 7.08
CA PHE A 97 -1.87 -6.95 7.28
C PHE A 97 -1.46 -6.95 8.76
N CYS A 98 -1.99 -6.02 9.56
CA CYS A 98 -1.72 -5.97 11.00
C CYS A 98 -2.30 -7.18 11.75
N ASN A 99 -3.35 -7.82 11.22
CA ASN A 99 -3.95 -9.02 11.80
C ASN A 99 -3.32 -10.33 11.29
N ILE A 100 -2.56 -10.28 10.20
CA ILE A 100 -1.78 -11.42 9.68
C ILE A 100 -0.37 -11.42 10.29
N LYS A 101 0.17 -10.25 10.62
CA LYS A 101 1.51 -10.04 11.17
C LYS A 101 1.60 -10.39 12.66
#